data_AF-W6JRQ7-F1
#
_entry.id   AF-W6JRQ7-F1
#
_cell.length_a   1.000
_cell.length_b   1.000
_cell.length_c   1.000
_cell.angle_alpha   90.00
_cell.angle_beta   90.00
_cell.angle_gamma   90.00
#
_symmetry.space_group_name_H-M   'P 1'
#
loop_
_entity.id
_entity.type
_entity.pdbx_description
1 polymer ?
#
loop_
_entity_poly.entity_id
_entity_poly.type
_entity_poly.pdbx_seq_one_letter_code
_entity_poly.pdbx_strand_id
1 'polypeptide(L)'
;MAGLPTDADDVATWLRDNTSGSNSADEAVFVGVGDMLRTGYVPAGVARAAIEVLGRLPEVRTETTGSQVKVIFDDPGTRDGNHYVIFDTDTADVIEEGFAGSEVSYRATTTYHPLATPFPPMSRRRRSTLSSSRSPSPRASRPRKRPRG
;
A
#
# COMPACT_ATOMS: atom_id res chain seq x y z
N MET A 1 18.73 -9.14 -6.61
CA MET A 1 17.78 -8.03 -6.74
C MET A 1 18.54 -6.78 -6.35
N ALA A 2 18.88 -5.91 -7.31
CA ALA A 2 19.37 -4.59 -6.96
C ALA A 2 18.19 -3.85 -6.31
N GLY A 3 18.34 -3.43 -5.05
CA GLY A 3 17.32 -2.66 -4.38
C GLY A 3 17.17 -1.32 -5.09
N LEU A 4 15.94 -0.86 -5.28
CA LEU A 4 15.70 0.51 -5.73
C LEU A 4 16.40 1.47 -4.75
N PRO A 5 17.08 2.52 -5.25
CA PRO A 5 17.74 3.49 -4.39
C PRO A 5 16.73 4.17 -3.46
N THR A 6 17.17 4.47 -2.24
CA THR A 6 16.36 5.19 -1.23
C THR A 6 16.88 6.60 -0.97
N ASP A 7 17.94 7.01 -1.66
CA ASP A 7 18.45 8.38 -1.67
C ASP A 7 17.85 9.13 -2.86
N ALA A 8 17.49 10.40 -2.68
CA ALA A 8 16.82 11.18 -3.72
C ALA A 8 17.70 11.45 -4.94
N ASP A 9 19.02 11.63 -4.77
CA ASP A 9 19.93 11.86 -5.91
C ASP A 9 20.13 10.58 -6.72
N ASP A 10 20.24 9.45 -6.03
CA ASP A 10 20.34 8.13 -6.67
C ASP A 10 19.02 7.75 -7.37
N VAL A 11 17.86 8.06 -6.77
CA VAL A 11 16.55 7.87 -7.41
C VAL A 11 16.40 8.77 -8.65
N ALA A 12 16.81 10.04 -8.56
CA ALA A 12 16.78 10.94 -9.72
C ALA A 12 17.65 10.43 -10.87
N THR A 13 18.85 9.94 -10.55
CA THR A 13 19.76 9.34 -11.55
C THR A 13 19.14 8.10 -12.18
N TRP A 14 18.63 7.19 -11.34
CA TRP A 14 17.95 5.99 -11.83
C TRP A 14 16.75 6.32 -12.72
N LEU A 15 15.93 7.30 -12.34
CA LEU A 15 14.79 7.74 -13.15
C LEU A 15 15.26 8.25 -14.51
N ARG A 16 16.24 9.15 -14.55
CA ARG A 16 16.79 9.68 -15.82
C ARG A 16 17.33 8.59 -16.75
N ASP A 17 17.90 7.53 -16.18
CA ASP A 17 18.43 6.40 -16.96
C ASP A 17 17.34 5.42 -17.44
N ASN A 18 16.17 5.40 -16.78
CA ASN A 18 15.10 4.41 -17.01
C ASN A 18 13.80 5.00 -17.56
N THR A 19 13.69 6.32 -17.68
CA THR A 19 12.52 7.00 -18.25
C THR A 19 12.88 7.66 -19.58
N SER A 20 11.94 7.63 -20.53
CA SER A 20 12.11 8.23 -21.86
C SER A 20 10.73 8.48 -22.49
N GLY A 21 10.70 9.20 -23.63
CA GLY A 21 9.47 9.42 -24.39
C GLY A 21 8.70 10.70 -24.05
N SER A 22 9.22 11.54 -23.16
CA SER A 22 8.70 12.89 -22.85
C SER A 22 9.41 13.97 -23.65
N ASN A 23 8.85 15.19 -23.67
CA ASN A 23 9.40 16.33 -24.40
C ASN A 23 10.61 16.95 -23.69
N SER A 24 10.75 16.73 -22.39
CA SER A 24 11.94 17.11 -21.60
C SER A 24 12.41 16.00 -20.65
N ALA A 25 13.66 16.10 -20.19
CA ALA A 25 14.23 15.15 -19.23
C ALA A 25 13.52 15.22 -17.87
N ASP A 26 13.17 16.42 -17.41
CA ASP A 26 12.50 16.61 -16.12
C ASP A 26 11.02 16.18 -16.20
N GLU A 27 10.36 16.33 -17.35
CA GLU A 27 9.05 15.73 -17.60
C GLU A 27 9.12 14.20 -17.57
N ALA A 28 10.15 13.60 -18.16
CA ALA A 28 10.35 12.14 -18.12
C ALA A 28 10.55 11.65 -16.68
N VAL A 29 11.26 12.42 -15.84
CA VAL A 29 11.42 12.13 -14.41
C VAL A 29 10.07 12.26 -13.69
N PHE A 30 9.31 13.34 -13.95
CA PHE A 30 8.00 13.56 -13.36
C PHE A 30 7.03 12.41 -13.64
N VAL A 31 6.88 12.03 -14.91
CA VAL A 31 6.03 10.91 -15.34
C VAL A 31 6.52 9.59 -14.73
N GLY A 32 7.84 9.36 -14.73
CA GLY A 32 8.44 8.17 -14.15
C GLY A 32 8.18 7.99 -12.66
N VAL A 33 8.15 9.08 -11.88
CA VAL A 33 7.76 9.02 -10.46
C VAL A 33 6.29 8.62 -10.32
N GLY A 34 5.39 9.22 -11.11
CA GLY A 34 3.97 8.85 -11.11
C GLY A 34 3.77 7.36 -11.40
N ASP A 35 4.41 6.86 -12.46
CA ASP A 35 4.37 5.45 -12.84
C ASP A 35 4.96 4.52 -11.77
N MET A 36 6.09 4.90 -11.18
CA MET A 36 6.72 4.13 -10.10
C MET A 36 5.77 3.98 -8.91
N LEU A 37 5.23 5.09 -8.42
CA LEU A 37 4.39 5.13 -7.22
C LEU A 37 3.02 4.48 -7.44
N ARG A 38 2.48 4.57 -8.66
CA ARG A 38 1.21 3.92 -9.04
C ARG A 38 1.25 2.39 -8.93
N THR A 39 2.43 1.77 -8.98
CA THR A 39 2.53 0.31 -8.84
C THR A 39 2.09 -0.21 -7.47
N GLY A 40 2.09 0.63 -6.43
CA GLY A 40 1.72 0.24 -5.06
C GLY A 40 2.69 -0.74 -4.37
N TYR A 41 3.79 -1.11 -5.02
CA TYR A 41 4.80 -2.06 -4.49
C TYR A 41 6.15 -1.38 -4.16
N VAL A 42 6.17 -0.04 -4.14
CA VAL A 42 7.39 0.73 -3.86
C VAL A 42 7.64 0.75 -2.35
N PRO A 43 8.83 0.31 -1.86
CA PRO A 43 9.16 0.44 -0.46
C PRO A 43 9.07 1.90 0.02
N ALA A 44 8.56 2.13 1.23
CA ALA A 44 8.29 3.48 1.74
C ALA A 44 9.49 4.45 1.66
N GLY A 45 10.72 3.95 1.86
CA GLY A 45 11.94 4.76 1.72
C GLY A 45 12.18 5.24 0.29
N VAL A 46 11.91 4.39 -0.70
CA VAL A 46 12.02 4.72 -2.13
C VAL A 46 10.92 5.69 -2.52
N ALA A 47 9.69 5.46 -2.04
CA ALA A 47 8.56 6.34 -2.33
C ALA A 47 8.81 7.77 -1.81
N ARG A 48 9.32 7.88 -0.58
CA ARG A 48 9.73 9.17 -0.01
C ARG A 48 10.79 9.87 -0.85
N ALA A 49 11.83 9.15 -1.25
CA ALA A 49 12.90 9.70 -2.08
C ALA A 49 12.37 10.17 -3.45
N ALA A 50 11.47 9.41 -4.08
CA ALA A 50 10.83 9.78 -5.34
C ALA A 50 9.97 11.05 -5.22
N ILE A 51 9.21 11.20 -4.13
CA ILE A 51 8.46 12.44 -3.85
C ILE A 51 9.41 13.63 -3.63
N GLU A 52 10.54 13.41 -2.96
CA GLU A 52 11.56 14.45 -2.78
C GLU A 52 12.17 14.89 -4.12
N VAL A 53 12.35 13.97 -5.08
CA VAL A 53 12.78 14.31 -6.44
C VAL A 53 11.79 15.26 -7.13
N LEU A 54 10.49 15.01 -7.02
CA LEU A 54 9.47 15.92 -7.59
C LEU A 54 9.60 17.34 -7.02
N GLY A 55 9.84 17.48 -5.72
CA GLY A 55 10.01 18.78 -5.06
C GLY A 55 11.28 19.54 -5.45
N ARG A 56 12.22 18.90 -6.18
CA ARG A 56 13.46 19.51 -6.65
C ARG A 56 13.38 19.99 -8.11
N LEU A 57 12.32 19.64 -8.84
CA LEU A 57 12.12 20.06 -10.23
C LEU A 57 11.62 21.51 -10.27
N PRO A 58 12.29 22.42 -10.99
CA PRO A 58 11.91 23.83 -11.02
C PRO A 58 10.57 24.10 -11.71
N GLU A 59 10.13 23.20 -12.60
CA GLU A 59 8.84 23.23 -13.30
C GLU A 59 7.68 22.67 -12.46
N VAL A 60 7.97 22.16 -11.26
CA VAL A 60 6.94 21.58 -10.39
C VAL A 60 6.36 22.62 -9.45
N ARG A 61 5.04 22.67 -9.41
CA ARG A 61 4.27 23.39 -8.37
C ARG A 61 3.29 22.46 -7.68
N THR A 62 2.86 22.85 -6.49
CA THR A 62 1.94 22.06 -5.67
C THR A 62 0.71 22.86 -5.25
N GLU A 63 -0.45 22.23 -5.30
CA GLU A 63 -1.72 22.73 -4.77
C GLU A 63 -2.26 21.76 -3.72
N THR A 64 -2.62 22.26 -2.54
CA THR A 64 -3.13 21.41 -1.44
C THR A 64 -4.61 21.67 -1.24
N THR A 65 -5.43 20.61 -1.15
CA THR A 65 -6.86 20.69 -0.86
C THR A 65 -7.25 19.56 0.10
N GLY A 66 -7.61 19.91 1.35
CA GLY A 66 -7.94 18.90 2.36
C GLY A 66 -6.75 17.98 2.63
N SER A 67 -6.97 16.66 2.51
CA SER A 67 -5.95 15.61 2.63
C SER A 67 -5.30 15.23 1.30
N GLN A 68 -5.32 16.13 0.31
CA GLN A 68 -4.78 15.89 -1.02
C GLN A 68 -3.73 16.94 -1.39
N VAL A 69 -2.64 16.49 -1.99
CA VAL A 69 -1.63 17.35 -2.61
C VAL A 69 -1.57 17.02 -4.09
N LYS A 70 -1.93 17.99 -4.93
CA LYS A 70 -1.79 17.95 -6.37
C LYS A 70 -0.44 18.53 -6.74
N VAL A 71 0.42 17.71 -7.34
CA VAL A 71 1.71 18.09 -7.91
C VAL A 71 1.51 18.28 -9.41
N ILE A 72 1.94 19.42 -9.93
CA ILE A 72 1.71 19.84 -11.31
C ILE A 72 3.06 20.13 -11.94
N PHE A 73 3.32 19.56 -13.11
CA PHE A 73 4.47 19.89 -13.94
C PHE A 73 4.02 20.91 -14.98
N ASP A 74 4.48 22.15 -14.85
CA ASP A 74 4.26 23.20 -15.84
C ASP A 74 5.42 23.15 -16.85
N ASP A 75 5.20 22.50 -17.99
CA ASP A 75 6.21 22.43 -19.05
C ASP A 75 6.16 23.70 -19.91
N PRO A 76 7.21 24.55 -19.91
CA PRO A 76 7.27 25.73 -20.75
C PRO A 76 7.42 25.40 -22.25
N GLY A 77 7.76 24.15 -22.60
CA GLY A 77 7.98 23.67 -23.95
C GLY A 77 6.75 23.07 -24.65
N THR A 78 5.69 22.68 -23.94
CA THR A 78 4.48 22.11 -24.53
C THR A 78 3.44 23.17 -24.90
N ARG A 79 2.71 22.87 -25.98
CA ARG A 79 1.52 23.63 -26.38
C ARG A 79 0.38 23.31 -25.40
N ASP A 80 0.09 24.27 -24.54
CA ASP A 80 -1.13 24.41 -23.75
C ASP A 80 -1.59 23.16 -22.99
N GLY A 81 -1.07 23.00 -21.77
CA GLY A 81 -1.57 22.03 -20.81
C GLY A 81 -0.50 21.59 -19.81
N ASN A 82 -0.93 20.92 -18.74
CA ASN A 82 -0.02 20.49 -17.66
C ASN A 82 -0.26 19.03 -17.26
N HIS A 83 0.83 18.31 -16.98
CA HIS A 83 0.77 17.01 -16.31
C HIS A 83 0.56 17.20 -14.81
N TYR A 84 -0.22 16.31 -14.19
CA TYR A 84 -0.43 16.35 -12.74
C TYR A 84 -0.56 14.96 -12.13
N VAL A 85 -0.18 14.88 -10.85
CA VAL A 85 -0.36 13.71 -9.98
C VAL A 85 -0.93 14.20 -8.65
N ILE A 86 -1.94 13.52 -8.10
CA ILE A 86 -2.54 13.82 -6.81
C ILE A 86 -2.20 12.70 -5.83
N PHE A 87 -1.65 13.10 -4.69
CA PHE A 87 -1.32 12.24 -3.57
C PHE A 87 -2.34 12.42 -2.43
N ASP A 88 -2.69 11.32 -1.77
CA ASP A 88 -3.29 11.35 -0.44
C ASP A 88 -2.20 11.66 0.60
N THR A 89 -2.42 12.66 1.46
CA THR A 89 -1.41 13.11 2.42
C THR A 89 -1.23 12.17 3.60
N ASP A 90 -2.22 11.33 3.89
CA ASP A 90 -2.20 10.41 5.03
C ASP A 90 -1.46 9.11 4.67
N THR A 91 -1.60 8.65 3.42
CA THR A 91 -1.00 7.39 2.95
C THR A 91 0.16 7.56 1.98
N ALA A 92 0.34 8.76 1.40
CA ALA A 92 1.24 9.04 0.27
C ALA A 92 0.89 8.25 -1.01
N ASP A 93 -0.33 7.71 -1.09
CA ASP A 93 -0.79 6.98 -2.27
C ASP A 93 -1.12 7.94 -3.41
N VAL A 94 -0.79 7.54 -4.64
CA VAL A 94 -1.31 8.19 -5.84
C VAL A 94 -2.79 7.84 -5.98
N ILE A 95 -3.66 8.84 -5.94
CA ILE A 95 -5.11 8.68 -6.10
C ILE A 95 -5.59 9.10 -7.49
N GLU A 96 -4.87 10.00 -8.16
CA GLU A 96 -5.21 10.49 -9.48
C GLU A 96 -3.97 10.99 -10.22
N GLU A 97 -3.97 10.84 -11.53
CA GLU A 97 -3.01 11.49 -12.42
C GLU A 97 -3.69 11.91 -13.72
N GLY A 98 -3.08 12.83 -14.45
CA GLY A 98 -3.65 13.25 -15.72
C GLY A 98 -2.82 14.27 -16.47
N PHE A 99 -3.41 14.69 -17.59
CA PHE A 99 -2.98 15.83 -18.37
C PHE A 99 -4.18 16.72 -18.61
N ALA A 100 -4.01 18.02 -18.38
CA ALA A 100 -5.03 19.02 -18.59
C ALA A 100 -4.56 20.02 -19.66
N GLY A 101 -4.89 19.77 -20.92
CA GLY A 101 -4.70 20.69 -22.05
C GLY A 101 -6.02 21.09 -22.70
N SER A 102 -5.97 22.10 -23.58
CA SER A 102 -7.17 22.62 -24.25
C SER A 102 -7.70 21.71 -25.36
N GLU A 103 -6.82 21.01 -26.06
CA GLU A 103 -7.17 20.10 -27.16
C GLU A 103 -7.31 18.65 -26.70
N VAL A 104 -6.41 18.21 -25.81
CA VAL A 104 -6.40 16.87 -25.24
C VAL A 104 -6.36 16.96 -23.72
N SER A 105 -7.22 16.21 -23.06
CA SER A 105 -7.15 15.99 -21.62
C SER A 105 -7.41 14.53 -21.30
N TYR A 106 -6.76 14.05 -20.26
CA TYR A 106 -7.07 12.75 -19.69
C TYR A 106 -6.95 12.80 -18.17
N ARG A 107 -7.67 11.86 -17.55
CA ARG A 107 -7.70 11.66 -16.11
C ARG A 107 -7.72 10.16 -15.84
N ALA A 108 -6.81 9.70 -15.01
CA ALA A 108 -6.75 8.34 -14.51
C ALA A 108 -6.84 8.36 -12.98
N THR A 109 -7.69 7.52 -12.41
CA THR A 109 -7.89 7.42 -10.97
C THR A 109 -7.45 6.05 -10.50
N THR A 110 -6.70 5.99 -9.40
CA THR A 110 -6.26 4.74 -8.77
C THR A 110 -7.09 4.49 -7.52
N THR A 111 -7.66 3.30 -7.40
CA THR A 111 -8.42 2.88 -6.21
C THR A 111 -7.81 1.62 -5.63
N TYR A 112 -7.36 1.71 -4.38
CA TYR A 112 -6.85 0.57 -3.64
C TYR A 112 -7.99 -0.20 -2.98
N HIS A 113 -8.12 -1.47 -3.31
CA HIS A 113 -9.04 -2.38 -2.63
C HIS A 113 -8.24 -3.27 -1.67
N PRO A 114 -8.46 -3.18 -0.34
CA PRO A 114 -7.84 -4.11 0.58
C PRO A 114 -8.31 -5.53 0.22
N LEU A 115 -7.37 -6.47 0.13
CA LEU A 115 -7.74 -7.89 0.01
C LEU A 115 -8.56 -8.27 1.26
N ALA A 116 -9.68 -8.96 1.03
CA ALA A 116 -10.64 -9.32 2.07
C ALA A 116 -9.97 -10.00 3.29
N THR A 117 -10.62 -9.84 4.45
CA THR A 117 -10.23 -10.24 5.81
C THR A 117 -9.61 -11.65 5.87
N PRO A 118 -8.61 -11.89 6.75
CA PRO A 118 -8.03 -13.23 6.93
C PRO A 118 -9.12 -14.28 7.12
N PHE A 119 -8.95 -15.42 6.45
CA PHE A 119 -9.84 -16.57 6.58
C PHE A 119 -10.13 -16.86 8.06
N PRO A 120 -11.40 -17.09 8.45
CA PRO A 120 -11.71 -17.43 9.83
C PRO A 120 -10.86 -18.63 10.25
N PRO A 121 -10.32 -18.65 11.48
CA PRO A 121 -9.45 -19.73 11.91
C PRO A 121 -10.20 -21.04 11.71
N MET A 122 -9.65 -21.95 10.89
CA MET A 122 -10.18 -23.31 10.76
C MET A 122 -10.36 -23.87 12.16
N SER A 123 -11.61 -24.11 12.57
CA SER A 123 -11.93 -24.77 13.83
C SER A 123 -11.22 -26.11 13.86
N ARG A 124 -10.07 -26.16 14.53
CA ARG A 124 -9.29 -27.38 14.74
C ARG A 124 -10.20 -28.34 15.47
N ARG A 125 -10.76 -29.31 14.74
CA ARG A 125 -11.66 -30.34 15.26
C ARG A 125 -11.04 -30.90 16.53
N ARG A 126 -11.65 -30.60 17.70
CA ARG A 126 -11.18 -31.14 18.98
C ARG A 126 -11.20 -32.66 18.85
N ARG A 127 -10.02 -33.28 18.87
CA ARG A 127 -9.88 -34.73 18.99
C ARG A 127 -10.47 -35.06 20.36
N SER A 128 -11.64 -35.70 20.36
CA SER A 128 -12.25 -36.26 21.57
C SER A 128 -11.34 -37.36 22.08
N THR A 129 -10.48 -37.02 23.05
CA THR A 129 -9.87 -38.05 23.88
C THR A 129 -10.97 -38.60 24.77
N LEU A 130 -11.50 -39.78 24.43
CA LEU A 130 -12.25 -40.59 25.39
C LEU A 130 -11.36 -40.75 26.62
N SER A 131 -11.72 -40.05 27.70
CA SER A 131 -11.18 -40.30 29.02
C SER A 131 -11.72 -41.67 29.45
N SER A 132 -10.88 -42.70 29.35
CA SER A 132 -11.17 -44.01 29.92
C SER A 132 -11.07 -43.88 31.43
N SER A 133 -12.18 -43.50 32.07
CA SER A 133 -12.31 -43.47 33.53
C SER A 133 -12.32 -44.89 34.09
N ARG A 134 -11.13 -45.41 34.42
CA ARG A 134 -11.01 -46.57 35.30
C ARG A 134 -10.90 -46.07 36.74
N SER A 135 -12.04 -45.94 37.41
CA SER A 135 -12.10 -45.77 38.87
C SER A 135 -12.69 -47.05 39.49
N PRO A 136 -12.06 -47.61 40.55
CA PRO A 136 -12.55 -48.83 41.19
C PRO A 136 -13.78 -48.58 42.06
N SER A 137 -14.68 -49.56 42.08
CA SER A 137 -15.94 -49.57 42.83
C SER A 137 -15.74 -49.37 44.34
N PRO A 138 -16.63 -48.62 45.04
CA PRO A 138 -16.64 -48.60 46.49
C PRO A 138 -17.30 -49.88 47.04
N ARG A 139 -16.56 -50.60 47.90
CA ARG A 139 -17.06 -51.76 48.65
C ARG A 139 -18.09 -51.29 49.67
N ALA A 140 -19.32 -51.75 49.54
CA ALA A 140 -20.41 -51.42 50.45
C ALA A 140 -20.14 -51.93 51.88
N SER A 141 -20.13 -51.01 52.84
CA SER A 141 -20.14 -51.31 54.28
C SER A 141 -21.54 -51.81 54.68
N ARG A 142 -21.61 -53.06 55.14
CA ARG A 142 -22.85 -53.69 55.65
C ARG A 142 -23.32 -53.00 56.95
N PRO A 143 -24.60 -52.61 57.06
CA PRO A 143 -25.16 -52.19 58.34
C PRO A 143 -25.59 -53.40 59.19
N ARG A 144 -25.30 -53.29 60.48
CA ARG A 144 -25.62 -54.23 61.57
C ARG A 144 -27.13 -54.20 61.83
N LYS A 145 -27.84 -55.32 61.66
CA LYS A 145 -29.19 -55.52 62.23
C LYS A 145 -29.16 -56.63 63.29
N ARG A 146 -29.51 -56.25 64.51
CA ARG A 146 -30.17 -57.05 65.57
C ARG A 146 -31.42 -56.24 65.98
N PRO A 147 -32.45 -56.77 66.66
CA PRO A 147 -32.76 -58.14 67.07
C PRO A 147 -34.24 -58.54 66.78
N ARG A 148 -34.64 -59.79 67.11
CA ARG A 148 -35.89 -60.21 67.83
C ARG A 148 -36.18 -61.70 67.58
N GLY A 149 -36.52 -62.42 68.66
CA GLY A 149 -36.92 -63.84 68.67
C GLY A 149 -35.97 -64.65 69.53
#